data_AF-A0A519W354-F1
#
_entry.id   AF-A0A519W354-F1
#
_cell.length_a   1.000
_cell.length_b   1.000
_cell.length_c   1.000
_cell.angle_alpha   90.00
_cell.angle_beta   90.00
_cell.angle_gamma   90.00
#
_symmetry.space_group_name_H-M   'P 1'
#
loop_
_entity.id
_entity.type
_entity.pdbx_description
1 polymer ?
#
loop_
_entity_poly.entity_id
_entity_poly.type
_entity_poly.pdbx_seq_one_letter_code
_entity_poly.pdbx_strand_id
1 'polypeptide(L)'
;LINYISVLGIIILFAGESRGQSLPVGTISLEDYYRRSQLAGQLDSTISFTVRPVNPRLIKGVKDGFYPDSSEQRHNILETEAYFQSKDGKLKGSFLPLSFQTQINSHHPYGWNDGAMIPAKGLQAMLSGGVYAEYGILSVQLRPEIVLAANSSFETFDKDHYDIIKARYYDFYNKIDLPARFGSGEYSKIYWGQSSIRLNYKAMSLGLSTENLWWGPGMRNSLLMSNTAPGFKHITLNTRRPIKTAIGSFEGQVIAGRLEGSGYGPLEPNIEYLGSALYEPKPNDWRYLSGMVLTWQPKWVPGLFLGFTRSSQTYSKDLSGLTDYLPIFSTIKKVKADEPINKRDQRSSLFFRWLWTEEQAEVYFELGRNNYSGSLRDRALEPNVSRAYIFGLRKLLPINKSLDESIMINLEVT
;
A
#
# COMPACT_ATOMS: atom_id res chain seq x y z
N LEU A 1 -29.13 10.44 4.48
CA LEU A 1 -28.46 9.19 4.91
C LEU A 1 -27.56 8.71 3.78
N ILE A 2 -26.25 8.66 4.01
CA ILE A 2 -25.31 8.08 3.05
C ILE A 2 -25.43 6.56 3.22
N ASN A 3 -26.20 5.91 2.34
CA ASN A 3 -26.30 4.46 2.32
C ASN A 3 -25.03 3.91 1.64
N TYR A 4 -24.08 3.48 2.45
CA TYR A 4 -22.92 2.71 2.01
C TYR A 4 -23.37 1.26 1.78
N ILE A 5 -23.46 0.85 0.52
CA ILE A 5 -23.64 -0.56 0.16
C ILE A 5 -22.43 -0.95 -0.67
N SER A 6 -21.41 -1.48 -0.01
CA SER A 6 -20.37 -2.26 -0.68
C SER A 6 -20.94 -3.64 -0.99
N VAL A 7 -21.37 -3.83 -2.24
CA VAL A 7 -21.84 -5.14 -2.72
C VAL A 7 -20.66 -5.95 -3.23
N LEU A 8 -20.51 -7.13 -2.61
CA LEU A 8 -19.95 -8.39 -3.13
C LEU A 8 -18.67 -8.27 -3.99
N GLY A 9 -17.51 -8.46 -3.38
CA GLY A 9 -16.34 -8.97 -4.11
C GLY A 9 -16.51 -10.47 -4.30
N ILE A 10 -16.89 -10.93 -5.49
CA ILE A 10 -16.79 -12.36 -5.83
C ILE A 10 -15.37 -12.58 -6.32
N ILE A 11 -14.54 -13.19 -5.49
CA ILE A 11 -13.28 -13.75 -5.97
C ILE A 11 -13.62 -15.10 -6.57
N ILE A 12 -13.58 -15.20 -7.91
CA ILE A 12 -13.73 -16.48 -8.60
C ILE A 12 -12.36 -17.14 -8.61
N LEU A 13 -12.24 -18.10 -7.73
CA LEU A 13 -11.00 -18.58 -7.18
C LEU A 13 -10.70 -19.95 -7.83
N PHE A 14 -9.66 -20.02 -8.67
CA PHE A 14 -9.27 -21.28 -9.32
C PHE A 14 -8.70 -22.26 -8.30
N ALA A 15 -9.10 -23.53 -8.36
CA ALA A 15 -8.55 -24.56 -7.50
C ALA A 15 -7.17 -25.00 -8.03
N GLY A 16 -6.14 -24.67 -7.29
CA GLY A 16 -4.82 -25.25 -7.47
C GLY A 16 -3.81 -24.62 -6.53
N GLU A 17 -2.75 -25.37 -6.23
CA GLU A 17 -1.71 -24.91 -5.32
C GLU A 17 -0.94 -23.72 -5.93
N SER A 18 -1.29 -22.50 -5.54
CA SER A 18 -0.54 -21.29 -5.90
C SER A 18 0.83 -21.30 -5.21
N ARG A 19 1.94 -21.40 -5.97
CA ARG A 19 3.32 -21.47 -5.43
C ARG A 19 4.09 -20.19 -5.80
N GLY A 20 4.60 -19.47 -4.80
CA GLY A 20 5.59 -18.40 -4.97
C GLY A 20 5.06 -16.96 -5.13
N GLN A 21 3.75 -16.78 -5.19
CA GLN A 21 3.09 -15.50 -5.44
C GLN A 21 3.09 -14.58 -4.20
N SER A 22 3.17 -13.28 -4.44
CA SER A 22 2.90 -12.26 -3.42
C SER A 22 1.40 -12.13 -3.18
N LEU A 23 1.02 -11.77 -1.95
CA LEU A 23 -0.32 -11.28 -1.66
C LEU A 23 -0.38 -9.80 -1.95
N PRO A 24 -1.23 -9.35 -2.89
CA PRO A 24 -1.49 -7.94 -3.05
C PRO A 24 -1.98 -7.31 -1.75
N VAL A 25 -1.48 -6.11 -1.48
CA VAL A 25 -1.96 -5.29 -0.38
C VAL A 25 -3.46 -5.06 -0.53
N GLY A 26 -4.20 -5.25 0.56
CA GLY A 26 -5.65 -5.07 0.56
C GLY A 26 -6.42 -6.26 -0.02
N THR A 27 -5.78 -7.42 -0.26
CA THR A 27 -6.52 -8.65 -0.58
C THR A 27 -7.49 -8.97 0.55
N ILE A 28 -8.79 -8.94 0.23
CA ILE A 28 -9.88 -9.04 1.20
C ILE A 28 -9.72 -10.31 2.04
N SER A 29 -9.82 -10.16 3.36
CA SER A 29 -9.81 -11.23 4.38
C SER A 29 -8.52 -12.03 4.52
N LEU A 30 -7.64 -12.05 3.53
CA LEU A 30 -6.50 -12.97 3.47
C LEU A 30 -5.28 -12.49 4.25
N GLU A 31 -4.88 -11.22 4.08
CA GLU A 31 -3.85 -10.64 4.97
C GLU A 31 -4.32 -10.66 6.42
N ASP A 32 -5.61 -10.39 6.63
CA ASP A 32 -6.19 -10.41 7.96
C ASP A 32 -6.16 -11.81 8.56
N TYR A 33 -6.50 -12.85 7.78
CA TYR A 33 -6.38 -14.25 8.19
C TYR A 33 -4.97 -14.56 8.71
N TYR A 34 -3.92 -14.25 7.94
CA TYR A 34 -2.55 -14.58 8.37
C TYR A 34 -2.13 -13.82 9.64
N ARG A 35 -2.58 -12.57 9.79
CA ARG A 35 -2.33 -11.79 11.01
C ARG A 35 -3.12 -12.34 12.21
N ARG A 36 -4.33 -12.88 12.01
CA ARG A 36 -5.09 -13.62 13.04
C ARG A 36 -4.39 -14.92 13.42
N SER A 37 -3.94 -15.72 12.44
CA SER A 37 -3.19 -16.94 12.71
C SER A 37 -1.90 -16.66 13.48
N GLN A 38 -1.26 -15.51 13.24
CA GLN A 38 -0.12 -15.08 14.04
C GLN A 38 -0.50 -14.76 15.48
N LEU A 39 -1.61 -14.06 15.72
CA LEU A 39 -2.14 -13.81 17.06
C LEU A 39 -2.50 -15.11 17.79
N ALA A 40 -3.06 -16.09 17.08
CA ALA A 40 -3.38 -17.41 17.62
C ALA A 40 -2.14 -18.31 17.85
N GLY A 41 -0.93 -17.84 17.54
CA GLY A 41 0.31 -18.62 17.69
C GLY A 41 0.52 -19.72 16.65
N GLN A 42 -0.29 -19.73 15.59
CA GLN A 42 -0.25 -20.73 14.51
C GLN A 42 0.77 -20.37 13.41
N LEU A 43 1.29 -19.15 13.42
CA LEU A 43 2.17 -18.60 12.40
C LEU A 43 3.47 -18.05 13.01
N ASP A 44 4.56 -18.03 12.23
CA ASP A 44 5.88 -17.56 12.70
C ASP A 44 5.78 -16.13 13.28
N SER A 45 6.06 -16.01 14.58
CA SER A 45 6.01 -14.75 15.32
C SER A 45 7.14 -13.78 14.96
N THR A 46 8.07 -14.18 14.08
CA THR A 46 9.15 -13.32 13.58
C THR A 46 8.78 -12.48 12.35
N ILE A 47 7.62 -12.73 11.75
CA ILE A 47 7.12 -11.96 10.61
C ILE A 47 6.46 -10.68 11.11
N SER A 48 6.90 -9.52 10.66
CA SER A 48 6.41 -8.24 11.20
C SER A 48 5.06 -7.81 10.66
N PHE A 49 4.65 -8.24 9.46
CA PHE A 49 3.51 -7.67 8.70
C PHE A 49 3.58 -6.14 8.50
N THR A 50 4.77 -5.54 8.68
CA THR A 50 5.00 -4.09 8.52
C THR A 50 5.67 -3.74 7.20
N VAL A 51 6.09 -4.75 6.42
CA VAL A 51 6.64 -4.62 5.07
C VAL A 51 5.80 -5.50 4.16
N ARG A 52 5.00 -4.89 3.28
CA ARG A 52 4.09 -5.59 2.36
C ARG A 52 4.32 -5.15 0.90
N PRO A 53 4.10 -6.04 -0.07
CA PRO A 53 3.35 -7.30 0.00
C PRO A 53 4.09 -8.47 0.68
N VAL A 54 3.35 -9.37 1.34
CA VAL A 54 3.89 -10.58 1.98
C VAL A 54 3.83 -11.75 1.01
N ASN A 55 4.81 -12.66 1.09
CA ASN A 55 4.74 -13.94 0.38
C ASN A 55 4.36 -15.06 1.36
N PRO A 56 3.09 -15.47 1.43
CA PRO A 56 2.60 -16.40 2.44
C PRO A 56 3.26 -17.78 2.36
N ARG A 57 3.74 -18.22 1.21
CA ARG A 57 4.46 -19.51 1.08
C ARG A 57 5.83 -19.53 1.76
N LEU A 58 6.44 -18.37 1.98
CA LEU A 58 7.70 -18.27 2.74
C LEU A 58 7.46 -18.35 4.25
N ILE A 59 6.20 -18.36 4.67
CA ILE A 59 5.77 -18.56 6.03
C ILE A 59 5.67 -20.05 6.29
N LYS A 60 6.41 -20.53 7.30
CA LYS A 60 6.42 -21.93 7.68
C LYS A 60 5.00 -22.37 8.07
N GLY A 61 4.53 -23.48 7.48
CA GLY A 61 3.20 -24.06 7.76
C GLY A 61 2.13 -23.69 6.73
N VAL A 62 2.35 -22.69 5.88
CA VAL A 62 1.37 -22.29 4.86
C VAL A 62 1.53 -23.14 3.61
N LYS A 63 0.53 -23.99 3.34
CA LYS A 63 0.49 -24.83 2.13
C LYS A 63 -0.10 -24.13 0.93
N ASP A 64 -1.07 -23.24 1.11
CA ASP A 64 -1.65 -22.46 0.03
C ASP A 64 -1.74 -20.99 0.46
N GLY A 65 -1.24 -20.10 -0.39
CA GLY A 65 -1.19 -18.68 -0.13
C GLY A 65 -2.55 -17.98 -0.26
N PHE A 66 -3.48 -18.54 -1.04
CA PHE A 66 -4.79 -17.96 -1.30
C PHE A 66 -5.93 -18.68 -0.58
N TYR A 67 -5.71 -19.94 -0.17
CA TYR A 67 -6.66 -20.74 0.59
C TYR A 67 -6.00 -21.33 1.84
N PRO A 68 -5.68 -20.50 2.83
CA PRO A 68 -4.96 -20.96 4.01
C PRO A 68 -5.83 -21.83 4.93
N ASP A 69 -7.15 -21.72 4.85
CA ASP A 69 -8.09 -22.55 5.59
C ASP A 69 -8.35 -23.88 4.85
N SER A 70 -8.04 -24.99 5.51
CA SER A 70 -8.27 -26.33 4.97
C SER A 70 -9.73 -26.76 4.95
N SER A 71 -10.60 -26.06 5.69
CA SER A 71 -12.05 -26.33 5.74
C SER A 71 -12.82 -25.65 4.60
N GLU A 72 -12.21 -24.69 3.90
CA GLU A 72 -12.84 -24.00 2.78
C GLU A 72 -13.15 -24.95 1.62
N GLN A 73 -14.41 -24.96 1.17
CA GLN A 73 -14.83 -25.74 0.00
C GLN A 73 -14.36 -25.06 -1.29
N ARG A 74 -13.46 -25.73 -2.00
CA ARG A 74 -12.86 -25.23 -3.25
C ARG A 74 -13.74 -25.62 -4.43
N HIS A 75 -14.11 -24.64 -5.25
CA HIS A 75 -14.88 -24.86 -6.47
C HIS A 75 -14.01 -24.59 -7.70
N ASN A 76 -13.62 -25.65 -8.43
CA ASN A 76 -12.86 -25.52 -9.67
C ASN A 76 -13.79 -25.42 -10.89
N ILE A 77 -14.28 -24.22 -11.20
CA ILE A 77 -15.25 -24.03 -12.29
C ILE A 77 -14.68 -24.43 -13.66
N LEU A 78 -13.35 -24.36 -13.85
CA LEU A 78 -12.70 -24.65 -15.13
C LEU A 78 -12.11 -26.07 -15.24
N GLU A 79 -12.27 -26.91 -14.21
CA GLU A 79 -11.70 -28.29 -14.16
C GLU A 79 -10.21 -28.37 -14.55
N THR A 80 -9.44 -27.30 -14.34
CA THR A 80 -8.04 -27.21 -14.75
C THR A 80 -7.11 -27.15 -13.55
N GLU A 81 -5.93 -27.75 -13.64
CA GLU A 81 -4.92 -27.57 -12.61
C GLU A 81 -4.36 -26.15 -12.68
N ALA A 82 -4.60 -25.34 -11.64
CA ALA A 82 -4.09 -23.98 -11.60
C ALA A 82 -2.57 -23.89 -11.38
N TYR A 83 -1.87 -25.03 -11.29
CA TYR A 83 -0.43 -25.13 -11.11
C TYR A 83 0.17 -26.09 -12.13
N PHE A 84 1.33 -25.76 -12.68
CA PHE A 84 2.11 -26.65 -13.52
C PHE A 84 3.57 -26.67 -13.08
N GLN A 85 4.22 -27.81 -13.32
CA GLN A 85 5.65 -27.98 -13.08
C GLN A 85 6.26 -28.79 -14.22
N SER A 86 7.39 -28.33 -14.76
CA SER A 86 8.13 -29.07 -15.77
C SER A 86 8.65 -30.41 -15.23
N LYS A 87 8.90 -31.38 -16.13
CA LYS A 87 9.41 -32.71 -15.75
C LYS A 87 10.74 -32.65 -14.97
N ASP A 88 11.58 -31.66 -15.27
CA ASP A 88 12.85 -31.43 -14.56
C ASP A 88 12.69 -30.61 -13.27
N GLY A 89 11.47 -30.17 -12.95
CA GLY A 89 11.12 -29.41 -11.76
C GLY A 89 11.63 -27.97 -11.73
N LYS A 90 12.34 -27.52 -12.78
CA LYS A 90 12.99 -26.20 -12.82
C LYS A 90 12.03 -25.07 -13.12
N LEU A 91 11.06 -25.32 -14.01
CA LEU A 91 10.00 -24.38 -14.33
C LEU A 91 8.77 -24.74 -13.52
N LYS A 92 8.27 -23.78 -12.77
CA LYS A 92 7.00 -23.87 -12.04
C LYS A 92 6.14 -22.70 -12.48
N GLY A 93 4.84 -22.90 -12.58
CA GLY A 93 3.94 -21.80 -12.83
C GLY A 93 2.53 -22.08 -12.35
N SER A 94 1.73 -21.04 -12.36
CA SER A 94 0.35 -21.11 -11.87
C SER A 94 -0.48 -19.98 -12.42
N PHE A 95 -1.79 -20.21 -12.53
CA PHE A 95 -2.75 -19.14 -12.74
C PHE A 95 -2.97 -18.40 -11.42
N LEU A 96 -2.97 -17.08 -11.49
CA LEU A 96 -3.37 -16.23 -10.38
C LEU A 96 -4.89 -16.23 -10.31
N PRO A 97 -5.47 -16.15 -9.09
CA PRO A 97 -6.91 -16.17 -8.98
C PRO A 97 -7.57 -14.96 -9.63
N LEU A 98 -8.77 -15.16 -10.19
CA LEU A 98 -9.57 -14.09 -10.76
C LEU A 98 -10.30 -13.34 -9.63
N SER A 99 -10.02 -12.05 -9.51
CA SER A 99 -10.68 -11.16 -8.57
C SER A 99 -11.60 -10.22 -9.34
N PHE A 100 -12.86 -10.20 -8.95
CA PHE A 100 -13.84 -9.23 -9.42
C PHE A 100 -14.40 -8.47 -8.22
N GLN A 101 -14.16 -7.16 -8.19
CA GLN A 101 -14.60 -6.27 -7.14
C GLN A 101 -15.55 -5.23 -7.71
N THR A 102 -16.65 -4.96 -7.01
CA THR A 102 -17.59 -3.90 -7.38
C THR A 102 -17.84 -2.95 -6.22
N GLN A 103 -18.06 -1.69 -6.54
CA GLN A 103 -18.40 -0.64 -5.57
C GLN A 103 -19.43 0.29 -6.20
N ILE A 104 -20.37 0.77 -5.38
CA ILE A 104 -21.33 1.79 -5.81
C ILE A 104 -21.35 2.94 -4.82
N ASN A 105 -21.10 4.15 -5.32
CA ASN A 105 -21.27 5.39 -4.57
C ASN A 105 -22.49 6.12 -5.13
N SER A 106 -23.59 6.16 -4.39
CA SER A 106 -24.86 6.72 -4.88
C SER A 106 -24.87 8.25 -4.98
N HIS A 107 -24.11 8.93 -4.11
CA HIS A 107 -24.14 10.40 -4.02
C HIS A 107 -22.77 11.06 -4.20
N HIS A 108 -21.80 10.79 -3.33
CA HIS A 108 -20.44 11.31 -3.42
C HIS A 108 -19.47 10.13 -3.38
N PRO A 109 -18.31 10.24 -4.05
CA PRO A 109 -17.27 9.25 -3.88
C PRO A 109 -16.89 9.10 -2.42
N TYR A 110 -16.78 7.86 -1.99
CA TYR A 110 -16.30 7.51 -0.68
C TYR A 110 -15.55 6.19 -0.78
N GLY A 111 -14.38 6.11 -0.17
CA GLY A 111 -13.48 4.98 -0.32
C GLY A 111 -12.06 5.39 0.04
N TRP A 112 -11.28 4.40 0.43
CA TRP A 112 -9.87 4.54 0.76
C TRP A 112 -9.23 3.17 0.57
N ASN A 113 -7.95 3.17 0.16
CA ASN A 113 -7.18 1.93 -0.02
C ASN A 113 -7.78 0.98 -1.08
N ASP A 114 -8.41 1.56 -2.10
CA ASP A 114 -9.11 0.87 -3.18
C ASP A 114 -8.19 0.49 -4.37
N GLY A 115 -6.87 0.63 -4.20
CA GLY A 115 -5.88 0.26 -5.20
C GLY A 115 -6.05 1.04 -6.50
N ALA A 116 -6.32 0.34 -7.59
CA ALA A 116 -6.46 0.94 -8.92
C ALA A 116 -7.77 1.70 -9.16
N MET A 117 -8.80 1.43 -8.34
CA MET A 117 -10.09 2.11 -8.43
C MET A 117 -9.96 3.59 -8.06
N ILE A 118 -10.89 4.39 -8.56
CA ILE A 118 -10.92 5.84 -8.35
C ILE A 118 -12.07 6.24 -7.44
N PRO A 119 -11.99 7.40 -6.76
CA PRO A 119 -13.15 8.00 -6.09
C PRO A 119 -14.17 8.46 -7.14
N ALA A 120 -15.02 7.54 -7.59
CA ALA A 120 -16.08 7.78 -8.57
C ALA A 120 -17.47 7.70 -7.92
N LYS A 121 -18.41 8.52 -8.40
CA LYS A 121 -19.86 8.32 -8.20
C LYS A 121 -20.39 7.34 -9.24
N GLY A 122 -21.37 6.54 -8.84
CA GLY A 122 -22.00 5.51 -9.65
C GLY A 122 -21.35 4.14 -9.42
N LEU A 123 -21.69 3.20 -10.31
CA LEU A 123 -21.12 1.86 -10.29
C LEU A 123 -19.66 1.89 -10.77
N GLN A 124 -18.82 1.17 -10.07
CA GLN A 124 -17.43 0.92 -10.42
C GLN A 124 -17.12 -0.57 -10.25
N ALA A 125 -16.31 -1.10 -11.15
CA ALA A 125 -15.84 -2.48 -11.14
C ALA A 125 -14.34 -2.54 -11.40
N MET A 126 -13.67 -3.48 -10.74
CA MET A 126 -12.28 -3.83 -10.97
C MET A 126 -12.16 -5.33 -11.22
N LEU A 127 -11.52 -5.71 -12.32
CA LEU A 127 -11.19 -7.08 -12.66
C LEU A 127 -9.67 -7.27 -12.60
N SER A 128 -9.21 -8.32 -11.94
CA SER A 128 -7.80 -8.71 -11.90
C SER A 128 -7.65 -10.22 -12.03
N GLY A 129 -6.68 -10.66 -12.79
CA GLY A 129 -6.32 -12.07 -12.96
C GLY A 129 -4.95 -12.13 -13.62
N GLY A 130 -4.33 -13.30 -13.69
CA GLY A 130 -2.98 -13.34 -14.25
C GLY A 130 -2.27 -14.67 -14.15
N VAL A 131 -0.95 -14.62 -14.33
CA VAL A 131 -0.07 -15.79 -14.32
C VAL A 131 1.18 -15.53 -13.49
N TYR A 132 1.70 -16.60 -12.89
CA TYR A 132 2.98 -16.64 -12.20
C TYR A 132 3.86 -17.73 -12.81
N ALA A 133 5.15 -17.45 -12.96
CA ALA A 133 6.15 -18.41 -13.38
C ALA A 133 7.45 -18.21 -12.58
N GLU A 134 8.14 -19.31 -12.29
CA GLU A 134 9.41 -19.35 -11.59
C GLU A 134 10.36 -20.29 -12.31
N TYR A 135 11.58 -19.82 -12.55
CA TYR A 135 12.69 -20.60 -13.09
C TYR A 135 13.96 -20.32 -12.27
N GLY A 136 14.30 -21.25 -11.37
CA GLY A 136 15.44 -21.09 -10.46
C GLY A 136 15.29 -19.89 -9.54
N ILE A 137 16.18 -18.90 -9.67
CA ILE A 137 16.12 -17.65 -8.90
C ILE A 137 15.20 -16.60 -9.52
N LEU A 138 14.78 -16.76 -10.77
CA LEU A 138 13.92 -15.80 -11.46
C LEU A 138 12.45 -16.13 -11.19
N SER A 139 11.65 -15.16 -10.78
CA SER A 139 10.20 -15.24 -10.72
C SER A 139 9.56 -14.09 -11.48
N VAL A 140 8.51 -14.39 -12.24
CA VAL A 140 7.72 -13.43 -13.01
C VAL A 140 6.26 -13.58 -12.61
N GLN A 141 5.62 -12.47 -12.28
CA GLN A 141 4.20 -12.36 -11.98
C GLN A 141 3.60 -11.30 -12.90
N LEU A 142 2.59 -11.67 -13.68
CA LEU A 142 1.81 -10.73 -14.49
C LEU A 142 0.37 -10.78 -13.97
N ARG A 143 -0.08 -9.71 -13.33
CA ARG A 143 -1.41 -9.57 -12.72
C ARG A 143 -2.01 -8.19 -13.03
N PRO A 144 -2.46 -7.95 -14.28
CA PRO A 144 -3.10 -6.69 -14.64
C PRO A 144 -4.37 -6.41 -13.83
N GLU A 145 -4.75 -5.14 -13.81
CA GLU A 145 -5.98 -4.65 -13.20
C GLU A 145 -6.72 -3.79 -14.23
N ILE A 146 -7.97 -4.13 -14.49
CA ILE A 146 -8.86 -3.38 -15.39
C ILE A 146 -9.91 -2.70 -14.53
N VAL A 147 -10.01 -1.38 -14.62
CA VAL A 147 -10.96 -0.57 -13.87
C VAL A 147 -11.95 0.07 -14.82
N LEU A 148 -13.24 -0.09 -14.51
CA LEU A 148 -14.36 0.53 -15.20
C LEU A 148 -15.19 1.30 -14.18
N ALA A 149 -15.49 2.56 -14.43
CA ALA A 149 -16.34 3.35 -13.55
C ALA A 149 -17.27 4.26 -14.36
N ALA A 150 -18.54 4.30 -13.96
CA ALA A 150 -19.52 5.24 -14.49
C ALA A 150 -19.05 6.70 -14.27
N ASN A 151 -18.38 6.95 -13.14
CA ASN A 151 -17.76 8.23 -12.81
C ASN A 151 -18.72 9.41 -13.03
N SER A 152 -19.99 9.26 -12.66
CA SER A 152 -21.04 10.24 -12.92
C SER A 152 -20.78 11.58 -12.23
N SER A 153 -21.41 12.65 -12.69
CA SER A 153 -21.26 13.97 -12.07
C SER A 153 -21.84 14.03 -10.66
N PHE A 154 -21.17 14.78 -9.81
CA PHE A 154 -21.59 15.11 -8.46
C PHE A 154 -21.15 16.53 -8.11
N GLU A 155 -21.78 17.07 -7.08
CA GLU A 155 -21.46 18.39 -6.56
C GLU A 155 -20.06 18.36 -5.93
N THR A 156 -19.19 19.26 -6.37
CA THR A 156 -17.81 19.33 -5.86
C THR A 156 -17.63 20.61 -5.07
N PHE A 157 -17.03 21.63 -5.66
CA PHE A 157 -16.94 22.96 -5.09
C PHE A 157 -18.18 23.78 -5.48
N ASP A 158 -18.81 24.44 -4.51
CA ASP A 158 -19.96 25.31 -4.74
C ASP A 158 -19.54 26.57 -5.53
N LYS A 159 -20.22 26.80 -6.66
CA LYS A 159 -19.94 27.90 -7.57
C LYS A 159 -20.42 29.25 -7.02
N ASP A 160 -21.39 29.23 -6.12
CA ASP A 160 -22.01 30.42 -5.54
C ASP A 160 -21.31 30.86 -4.24
N HIS A 161 -20.00 30.65 -4.18
CA HIS A 161 -19.14 31.16 -3.12
C HIS A 161 -18.35 32.42 -3.52
N TYR A 162 -17.96 33.20 -2.51
CA TYR A 162 -17.10 34.37 -2.67
C TYR A 162 -15.81 34.03 -3.41
N ASP A 163 -15.37 34.92 -4.31
CA ASP A 163 -14.21 34.66 -5.17
C ASP A 163 -12.92 34.41 -4.40
N ILE A 164 -12.79 34.97 -3.18
CA ILE A 164 -11.65 34.68 -2.29
C ILE A 164 -11.61 33.21 -1.87
N ILE A 165 -12.76 32.56 -1.68
CA ILE A 165 -12.85 31.14 -1.32
C ILE A 165 -12.49 30.28 -2.54
N LYS A 166 -12.92 30.67 -3.74
CA LYS A 166 -12.48 30.05 -5.00
C LYS A 166 -10.96 30.13 -5.15
N ALA A 167 -10.36 31.30 -4.92
CA ALA A 167 -8.91 31.46 -4.96
C ALA A 167 -8.19 30.50 -3.99
N ARG A 168 -8.68 30.37 -2.74
CA ARG A 168 -8.15 29.41 -1.76
C ARG A 168 -8.29 27.95 -2.17
N TYR A 169 -9.38 27.60 -2.85
CA TYR A 169 -9.54 26.26 -3.40
C TYR A 169 -8.42 25.95 -4.41
N TYR A 170 -8.15 26.85 -5.36
CA TYR A 170 -7.09 26.65 -6.36
C TYR A 170 -5.67 26.68 -5.75
N ASP A 171 -5.42 27.49 -4.71
CA ASP A 171 -4.15 27.49 -3.96
C ASP A 171 -3.74 26.08 -3.49
N PHE A 172 -4.73 25.25 -3.14
CA PHE A 172 -4.53 23.86 -2.72
C PHE A 172 -4.36 22.91 -3.91
N TYR A 173 -5.32 22.91 -4.85
CA TYR A 173 -5.34 21.95 -5.97
C TYR A 173 -4.25 22.18 -7.04
N ASN A 174 -3.65 23.36 -7.09
CA ASN A 174 -2.45 23.62 -7.88
C ASN A 174 -1.22 22.86 -7.34
N LYS A 175 -1.19 22.54 -6.03
CA LYS A 175 -0.04 21.94 -5.34
C LYS A 175 -0.17 20.44 -5.10
N ILE A 176 -1.35 19.86 -5.34
CA ILE A 176 -1.61 18.43 -5.14
C ILE A 176 -2.26 17.80 -6.37
N ASP A 177 -1.91 16.55 -6.63
CA ASP A 177 -2.55 15.73 -7.66
C ASP A 177 -3.65 14.88 -7.04
N LEU A 178 -4.77 15.55 -6.74
CA LEU A 178 -5.95 14.95 -6.13
C LEU A 178 -7.18 15.47 -6.88
N PRO A 179 -7.45 14.99 -8.10
CA PRO A 179 -8.61 15.46 -8.85
C PRO A 179 -9.90 15.14 -8.08
N ALA A 180 -10.79 16.12 -7.93
CA ALA A 180 -12.09 15.90 -7.30
C ALA A 180 -12.90 14.85 -8.06
N ARG A 181 -12.79 14.83 -9.40
CA ARG A 181 -13.36 13.82 -10.29
C ARG A 181 -12.37 13.56 -11.43
N PHE A 182 -12.23 12.31 -11.85
CA PHE A 182 -11.31 11.90 -12.92
C PHE A 182 -11.92 12.17 -14.30
N GLY A 183 -11.95 13.44 -14.70
CA GLY A 183 -12.55 13.88 -15.97
C GLY A 183 -14.08 14.01 -15.91
N SER A 184 -14.71 14.21 -17.08
CA SER A 184 -16.16 14.48 -17.19
C SER A 184 -16.99 13.30 -17.68
N GLY A 185 -16.35 12.23 -18.18
CA GLY A 185 -17.01 11.04 -18.72
C GLY A 185 -16.80 9.80 -17.88
N GLU A 186 -17.22 8.67 -18.44
CA GLU A 186 -16.90 7.34 -17.94
C GLU A 186 -15.38 7.14 -17.88
N TYR A 187 -14.94 6.31 -16.95
CA TYR A 187 -13.54 6.01 -16.73
C TYR A 187 -13.26 4.54 -17.03
N SER A 188 -12.26 4.30 -17.89
CA SER A 188 -11.75 2.97 -18.19
C SER A 188 -10.23 3.03 -18.22
N LYS A 189 -9.56 2.16 -17.46
CA LYS A 189 -8.10 2.10 -17.44
C LYS A 189 -7.58 0.70 -17.16
N ILE A 190 -6.51 0.35 -17.85
CA ILE A 190 -5.77 -0.89 -17.65
C ILE A 190 -4.43 -0.55 -17.01
N TYR A 191 -4.14 -1.20 -15.91
CA TYR A 191 -2.87 -1.11 -15.19
C TYR A 191 -2.11 -2.43 -15.31
N TRP A 192 -0.78 -2.34 -15.22
CA TRP A 192 0.06 -3.51 -14.98
C TRP A 192 -0.30 -4.21 -13.66
N GLY A 193 -0.99 -3.52 -12.75
CA GLY A 193 -1.53 -4.07 -11.52
C GLY A 193 -0.44 -4.66 -10.63
N GLN A 194 -0.70 -5.81 -10.03
CA GLN A 194 0.18 -6.47 -9.06
C GLN A 194 1.23 -7.35 -9.75
N SER A 195 1.93 -6.77 -10.74
CA SER A 195 2.93 -7.46 -11.56
C SER A 195 4.36 -7.22 -11.06
N SER A 196 5.23 -8.21 -11.23
CA SER A 196 6.65 -8.08 -10.91
C SER A 196 7.55 -9.07 -11.66
N ILE A 197 8.81 -8.69 -11.83
CA ILE A 197 9.91 -9.55 -12.27
C ILE A 197 10.99 -9.46 -11.20
N ARG A 198 11.37 -10.59 -10.62
CA ARG A 198 12.22 -10.65 -9.43
C ARG A 198 13.30 -11.71 -9.54
N LEU A 199 14.49 -11.37 -9.06
CA LEU A 199 15.61 -12.26 -8.79
C LEU A 199 15.66 -12.53 -7.28
N ASN A 200 15.35 -13.76 -6.91
CA ASN A 200 15.21 -14.22 -5.54
C ASN A 200 16.43 -15.05 -5.15
N TYR A 201 17.25 -14.54 -4.24
CA TYR A 201 18.40 -15.25 -3.71
C TYR A 201 18.32 -15.33 -2.19
N LYS A 202 18.18 -16.56 -1.66
CA LYS A 202 18.00 -16.82 -0.24
C LYS A 202 16.85 -15.97 0.35
N ALA A 203 17.15 -15.11 1.31
CA ALA A 203 16.18 -14.25 1.98
C ALA A 203 15.98 -12.89 1.28
N MET A 204 16.68 -12.60 0.19
CA MET A 204 16.65 -11.32 -0.52
C MET A 204 15.95 -11.45 -1.88
N SER A 205 15.33 -10.36 -2.33
CA SER A 205 14.73 -10.22 -3.66
C SER A 205 15.10 -8.87 -4.24
N LEU A 206 15.61 -8.86 -5.47
CA LEU A 206 15.77 -7.67 -6.29
C LEU A 206 14.77 -7.77 -7.46
N GLY A 207 14.02 -6.71 -7.76
CA GLY A 207 13.06 -6.78 -8.86
C GLY A 207 12.57 -5.46 -9.39
N LEU A 208 11.89 -5.57 -10.53
CA LEU A 208 11.03 -4.53 -11.12
C LEU A 208 9.59 -4.90 -10.77
N SER A 209 8.82 -3.96 -10.24
CA SER A 209 7.46 -4.22 -9.77
C SER A 209 6.54 -3.04 -10.03
N THR A 210 5.25 -3.35 -10.17
CA THR A 210 4.14 -2.39 -10.10
C THR A 210 3.20 -2.68 -8.94
N GLU A 211 3.58 -3.58 -8.02
CA GLU A 211 2.75 -3.97 -6.88
C GLU A 211 2.51 -2.80 -5.93
N ASN A 212 1.31 -2.77 -5.34
CA ASN A 212 1.03 -1.88 -4.24
C ASN A 212 1.88 -2.26 -3.02
N LEU A 213 2.28 -1.24 -2.28
CA LEU A 213 3.12 -1.37 -1.10
C LEU A 213 2.33 -0.93 0.14
N TRP A 214 2.66 -1.52 1.28
CA TRP A 214 2.17 -1.03 2.57
C TRP A 214 3.27 -1.09 3.61
N TRP A 215 3.61 0.05 4.18
CA TRP A 215 4.64 0.17 5.20
C TRP A 215 4.06 0.62 6.54
N GLY A 216 4.50 -0.02 7.61
CA GLY A 216 4.00 0.27 8.95
C GLY A 216 2.93 -0.74 9.42
N PRO A 217 2.59 -0.68 10.72
CA PRO A 217 1.82 -1.72 11.39
C PRO A 217 0.31 -1.53 11.29
N GLY A 218 -0.15 -0.36 10.84
CA GLY A 218 -1.56 -0.05 10.67
C GLY A 218 -2.26 -1.04 9.74
N MET A 219 -3.52 -1.30 10.04
CA MET A 219 -4.36 -2.25 9.32
C MET A 219 -5.32 -1.55 8.37
N ARG A 220 -5.83 -0.37 8.75
CA ARG A 220 -6.71 0.42 7.89
C ARG A 220 -6.00 1.59 7.26
N ASN A 221 -4.93 2.09 7.86
CA ASN A 221 -4.12 3.20 7.32
C ASN A 221 -2.62 2.94 7.41
N SER A 222 -1.86 3.62 6.54
CA SER A 222 -0.41 3.80 6.64
C SER A 222 -0.08 5.26 6.39
N LEU A 223 0.89 5.82 7.11
CA LEU A 223 1.23 7.23 6.99
C LEU A 223 2.09 7.57 5.76
N LEU A 224 2.94 6.64 5.31
CA LEU A 224 3.92 6.91 4.24
C LEU A 224 3.69 6.13 2.95
N MET A 225 3.17 4.90 3.03
CA MET A 225 2.99 4.05 1.85
C MET A 225 1.81 3.11 2.06
N SER A 226 0.78 3.26 1.23
CA SER A 226 -0.45 2.48 1.25
C SER A 226 -0.86 2.08 -0.18
N ASN A 227 -2.01 1.42 -0.31
CA ASN A 227 -2.67 1.13 -1.58
C ASN A 227 -3.84 2.10 -1.87
N THR A 228 -3.76 3.36 -1.41
CA THR A 228 -4.79 4.38 -1.74
C THR A 228 -4.80 4.78 -3.23
N ALA A 229 -3.74 4.47 -3.95
CA ALA A 229 -3.60 4.73 -5.39
C ALA A 229 -3.13 3.46 -6.12
N PRO A 230 -3.23 3.41 -7.47
CA PRO A 230 -2.70 2.30 -8.23
C PRO A 230 -1.21 2.11 -7.95
N GLY A 231 -0.74 0.87 -8.02
CA GLY A 231 0.69 0.58 -7.93
C GLY A 231 1.49 1.31 -9.03
N PHE A 232 2.76 1.58 -8.74
CA PHE A 232 3.64 2.39 -9.60
C PHE A 232 4.88 1.61 -9.99
N LYS A 233 5.49 1.96 -11.12
CA LYS A 233 6.70 1.30 -11.60
C LYS A 233 7.87 1.59 -10.66
N HIS A 234 8.47 0.55 -10.09
CA HIS A 234 9.60 0.70 -9.18
C HIS A 234 10.58 -0.46 -9.23
N ILE A 235 11.85 -0.13 -9.01
CA ILE A 235 12.88 -1.10 -8.62
C ILE A 235 12.73 -1.31 -7.11
N THR A 236 12.80 -2.56 -6.65
CA THR A 236 12.72 -2.93 -5.23
C THR A 236 13.86 -3.88 -4.85
N LEU A 237 14.49 -3.62 -3.71
CA LEU A 237 15.33 -4.57 -3.00
C LEU A 237 14.67 -4.84 -1.64
N ASN A 238 14.24 -6.08 -1.39
CA ASN A 238 13.52 -6.41 -0.16
C ASN A 238 13.92 -7.76 0.43
N THR A 239 13.71 -7.89 1.73
CA THR A 239 13.70 -9.19 2.40
C THR A 239 12.42 -9.94 2.03
N ARG A 240 12.53 -11.24 1.76
CA ARG A 240 11.39 -12.13 1.47
C ARG A 240 10.86 -12.83 2.72
N ARG A 241 11.70 -12.91 3.76
CA ARG A 241 11.42 -13.48 5.08
C ARG A 241 12.38 -12.84 6.09
N PRO A 242 12.08 -12.87 7.40
CA PRO A 242 12.96 -12.31 8.42
C PRO A 242 14.39 -12.87 8.34
N ILE A 243 15.38 -11.99 8.33
CA ILE A 243 16.81 -12.34 8.39
C ILE A 243 17.21 -12.40 9.86
N LYS A 244 17.50 -13.61 10.35
CA LYS A 244 17.91 -13.84 11.75
C LYS A 244 19.39 -13.49 11.94
N THR A 245 19.67 -12.78 13.02
CA THR A 245 21.01 -12.32 13.44
C THR A 245 21.23 -12.58 14.93
N ALA A 246 22.42 -12.28 15.44
CA ALA A 246 22.73 -12.40 16.87
C ALA A 246 21.91 -11.47 17.78
N ILE A 247 21.31 -10.40 17.24
CA ILE A 247 20.57 -9.37 17.99
C ILE A 247 19.07 -9.37 17.70
N GLY A 248 18.56 -10.32 16.90
CA GLY A 248 17.16 -10.35 16.51
C GLY A 248 16.95 -10.66 15.04
N SER A 249 15.74 -10.40 14.55
CA SER A 249 15.39 -10.56 13.14
C SER A 249 15.17 -9.19 12.47
N PHE A 250 15.50 -9.11 11.18
CA PHE A 250 15.31 -7.90 10.39
C PHE A 250 14.47 -8.19 9.15
N GLU A 251 13.60 -7.25 8.83
CA GLU A 251 12.86 -7.17 7.57
C GLU A 251 13.00 -5.75 7.01
N GLY A 252 13.00 -5.62 5.69
CA GLY A 252 13.09 -4.31 5.08
C GLY A 252 12.90 -4.32 3.58
N GLN A 253 12.68 -3.13 3.05
CA GLN A 253 12.54 -2.87 1.63
C GLN A 253 13.09 -1.48 1.30
N VAL A 254 13.77 -1.37 0.17
CA VAL A 254 14.17 -0.11 -0.44
C VAL A 254 13.63 -0.07 -1.86
N ILE A 255 13.09 1.08 -2.25
CA ILE A 255 12.53 1.29 -3.59
C ILE A 255 13.10 2.53 -4.27
N ALA A 256 13.11 2.47 -5.60
CA ALA A 256 13.30 3.59 -6.50
C ALA A 256 12.21 3.54 -7.57
N GLY A 257 11.28 4.49 -7.54
CA GLY A 257 10.05 4.48 -8.30
C GLY A 257 9.87 5.70 -9.20
N ARG A 258 9.09 5.51 -10.26
CA ARG A 258 8.62 6.56 -11.15
C ARG A 258 7.12 6.74 -10.95
N LEU A 259 6.74 7.92 -10.48
CA LEU A 259 5.36 8.33 -10.29
C LEU A 259 4.93 9.20 -11.47
N GLU A 260 3.82 8.81 -12.09
CA GLU A 260 3.14 9.59 -13.11
C GLU A 260 2.06 10.47 -12.46
N GLY A 261 1.73 11.59 -13.10
CA GLY A 261 0.54 12.36 -12.73
C GLY A 261 -0.74 11.63 -13.11
N SER A 262 -1.85 11.97 -12.45
CA SER A 262 -3.18 11.44 -12.79
C SER A 262 -3.60 11.78 -14.22
N GLY A 263 -3.10 12.90 -14.75
CA GLY A 263 -3.49 13.47 -16.04
C GLY A 263 -4.78 14.28 -15.98
N TYR A 264 -5.36 14.47 -14.79
CA TYR A 264 -6.61 15.20 -14.60
C TYR A 264 -6.38 16.52 -13.86
N GLY A 265 -6.89 17.59 -14.44
CA GLY A 265 -6.96 18.91 -13.81
C GLY A 265 -8.23 19.08 -12.97
N PRO A 266 -8.40 20.25 -12.33
CA PRO A 266 -9.70 20.65 -11.80
C PRO A 266 -10.74 20.70 -12.93
N LEU A 267 -12.00 20.52 -12.58
CA LEU A 267 -13.10 20.50 -13.55
C LEU A 267 -13.31 21.87 -14.24
N GLU A 268 -12.85 22.96 -13.63
CA GLU A 268 -13.09 24.34 -14.10
C GLU A 268 -11.79 25.17 -14.20
N PRO A 269 -10.87 24.80 -15.10
CA PRO A 269 -9.53 25.42 -15.14
C PRO A 269 -9.51 26.90 -15.56
N ASN A 270 -10.62 27.45 -16.06
CA ASN A 270 -10.68 28.79 -16.68
C ASN A 270 -11.23 29.88 -15.74
N ILE A 271 -11.15 29.69 -14.42
CA ILE A 271 -11.62 30.70 -13.44
C ILE A 271 -10.51 31.71 -13.18
N GLU A 272 -10.89 32.99 -13.09
CA GLU A 272 -10.00 34.10 -12.78
C GLU A 272 -10.37 34.77 -11.45
N TYR A 273 -9.38 35.37 -10.78
CA TYR A 273 -9.56 36.23 -9.62
C TYR A 273 -8.63 37.43 -9.76
N LEU A 274 -9.18 38.64 -9.63
CA LEU A 274 -8.44 39.91 -9.81
C LEU A 274 -7.65 39.96 -11.13
N GLY A 275 -8.22 39.42 -12.21
CA GLY A 275 -7.61 39.41 -13.55
C GLY A 275 -6.45 38.41 -13.73
N SER A 276 -6.27 37.47 -12.80
CA SER A 276 -5.28 36.38 -12.91
C SER A 276 -5.98 35.03 -12.95
N ALA A 277 -5.55 34.14 -13.84
CA ALA A 277 -6.02 32.76 -13.89
C ALA A 277 -5.67 32.05 -12.57
N LEU A 278 -6.67 31.39 -11.96
CA LEU A 278 -6.49 30.69 -10.69
C LEU A 278 -5.79 29.34 -10.86
N TYR A 279 -6.01 28.66 -11.98
CA TYR A 279 -5.43 27.33 -12.22
C TYR A 279 -4.03 27.44 -12.82
N GLU A 280 -3.07 26.80 -12.15
CA GLU A 280 -1.72 26.62 -12.66
C GLU A 280 -1.52 25.16 -13.09
N PRO A 281 -1.36 24.89 -14.41
CA PRO A 281 -1.09 23.55 -14.88
C PRO A 281 0.16 22.96 -14.24
N LYS A 282 0.03 21.71 -13.78
CA LYS A 282 1.17 20.97 -13.22
C LYS A 282 2.26 20.79 -14.29
N PRO A 283 3.55 20.80 -13.91
CA PRO A 283 4.63 20.53 -14.84
C PRO A 283 4.41 19.19 -15.54
N ASN A 284 4.64 19.15 -16.86
CA ASN A 284 4.66 17.90 -17.63
C ASN A 284 5.97 17.14 -17.36
N ASP A 285 6.12 16.66 -16.13
CA ASP A 285 7.29 15.95 -15.65
C ASP A 285 6.88 14.84 -14.68
N TRP A 286 7.59 13.72 -14.73
CA TRP A 286 7.40 12.61 -13.81
C TRP A 286 8.13 12.87 -12.50
N ARG A 287 7.68 12.21 -11.43
CA ARG A 287 8.26 12.38 -10.10
C ARG A 287 9.02 11.13 -9.72
N TYR A 288 10.29 11.30 -9.34
CA TYR A 288 11.09 10.23 -8.78
C TYR A 288 10.76 10.06 -7.31
N LEU A 289 10.48 8.82 -6.90
CA LEU A 289 10.21 8.43 -5.53
C LEU A 289 11.32 7.49 -5.07
N SER A 290 11.97 7.81 -3.95
CA SER A 290 12.83 6.88 -3.22
C SER A 290 12.22 6.63 -1.85
N GLY A 291 12.25 5.39 -1.39
CA GLY A 291 11.75 5.09 -0.06
C GLY A 291 12.36 3.84 0.53
N MET A 292 12.28 3.75 1.86
CA MET A 292 12.74 2.60 2.61
C MET A 292 11.84 2.33 3.81
N VAL A 293 11.77 1.06 4.18
CA VAL A 293 11.27 0.57 5.46
C VAL A 293 12.27 -0.42 6.04
N LEU A 294 12.51 -0.31 7.34
CA LEU A 294 13.30 -1.25 8.11
C LEU A 294 12.52 -1.60 9.38
N THR A 295 12.46 -2.89 9.69
CA THR A 295 11.86 -3.42 10.90
C THR A 295 12.83 -4.36 11.59
N TRP A 296 12.97 -4.20 12.89
CA TRP A 296 13.82 -5.00 13.76
C TRP A 296 12.97 -5.60 14.87
N GLN A 297 13.09 -6.91 15.07
CA GLN A 297 12.56 -7.62 16.22
C GLN A 297 13.71 -8.04 17.13
N PRO A 298 13.91 -7.40 18.30
CA PRO A 298 14.97 -7.78 19.22
C PRO A 298 14.73 -9.18 19.80
N LYS A 299 15.78 -10.00 19.89
CA LYS A 299 15.65 -11.38 20.42
C LYS A 299 15.21 -11.46 21.90
N TRP A 300 15.44 -10.39 22.66
CA TRP A 300 15.17 -10.31 24.10
C TRP A 300 13.79 -9.73 24.44
N VAL A 301 13.06 -9.18 23.46
CA VAL A 301 11.64 -8.84 23.63
C VAL A 301 10.84 -9.53 22.51
N PRO A 302 10.45 -10.80 22.71
CA PRO A 302 9.67 -11.54 21.71
C PRO A 302 8.40 -10.76 21.30
N GLY A 303 8.11 -10.80 20.00
CA GLY A 303 6.92 -10.15 19.45
C GLY A 303 6.98 -8.62 19.33
N LEU A 304 8.00 -7.94 19.87
CA LEU A 304 8.18 -6.50 19.68
C LEU A 304 8.91 -6.22 18.36
N PHE A 305 8.23 -5.53 17.46
CA PHE A 305 8.78 -5.00 16.21
C PHE A 305 8.96 -3.49 16.36
N LEU A 306 10.17 -3.02 16.12
CA LEU A 306 10.52 -1.60 16.04
C LEU A 306 10.87 -1.29 14.60
N GLY A 307 10.35 -0.21 14.04
CA GLY A 307 10.64 0.11 12.66
C GLY A 307 10.61 1.58 12.32
N PHE A 308 11.13 1.85 11.14
CA PHE A 308 11.30 3.18 10.59
C PHE A 308 11.00 3.16 9.10
N THR A 309 10.24 4.15 8.64
CA THR A 309 10.04 4.41 7.21
C THR A 309 10.57 5.79 6.84
N ARG A 310 11.04 5.92 5.59
CA ARG A 310 11.41 7.19 4.99
C ARG A 310 11.04 7.19 3.53
N SER A 311 10.46 8.27 3.05
CA SER A 311 10.19 8.50 1.63
C SER A 311 10.64 9.88 1.21
N SER A 312 11.04 10.00 -0.05
CA SER A 312 11.40 11.26 -0.67
C SER A 312 10.92 11.31 -2.11
N GLN A 313 10.38 12.45 -2.50
CA GLN A 313 9.87 12.70 -3.83
C GLN A 313 10.46 13.99 -4.42
N THR A 314 10.81 13.95 -5.70
CA THR A 314 11.29 15.13 -6.44
C THR A 314 10.90 15.02 -7.91
N TYR A 315 10.76 16.15 -8.59
CA TYR A 315 10.60 16.17 -10.05
C TYR A 315 11.87 15.68 -10.73
N SER A 316 11.72 15.02 -11.88
CA SER A 316 12.86 14.40 -12.56
C SER A 316 13.86 15.43 -13.10
N LYS A 317 13.37 16.58 -13.55
CA LYS A 317 14.20 17.71 -13.99
C LYS A 317 15.11 18.28 -12.89
N ASP A 318 14.76 18.03 -11.63
CA ASP A 318 15.50 18.50 -10.46
C ASP A 318 16.47 17.42 -9.92
N LEU A 319 16.60 16.27 -10.59
CA LEU A 319 17.62 15.26 -10.30
C LEU A 319 18.94 15.68 -10.95
N SER A 320 19.97 15.94 -10.15
CA SER A 320 21.25 16.48 -10.64
C SER A 320 22.48 15.66 -10.25
N GLY A 321 22.38 14.73 -9.29
CA GLY A 321 23.49 13.86 -8.89
C GLY A 321 23.11 12.53 -8.23
N LEU A 322 24.09 11.66 -7.98
CA LEU A 322 23.88 10.31 -7.38
C LEU A 322 23.22 10.36 -5.99
N THR A 323 23.49 11.40 -5.22
CA THR A 323 22.87 11.64 -3.90
C THR A 323 21.36 11.90 -4.00
N ASP A 324 20.88 12.30 -5.18
CA ASP A 324 19.45 12.53 -5.44
C ASP A 324 18.66 11.24 -5.69
N TYR A 325 19.37 10.16 -6.07
CA TYR A 325 18.80 8.83 -6.28
C TYR A 325 18.78 7.98 -5.00
N LEU A 326 19.58 8.34 -3.98
CA LEU A 326 19.55 7.68 -2.67
C LEU A 326 19.35 8.69 -1.53
N PRO A 327 18.28 9.52 -1.57
CA PRO A 327 18.02 10.56 -0.58
C PRO A 327 17.68 9.96 0.80
N ILE A 328 17.45 8.64 0.89
CA ILE A 328 17.29 7.93 2.15
C ILE A 328 18.52 8.06 3.08
N PHE A 329 19.72 8.23 2.52
CA PHE A 329 20.96 8.45 3.27
C PHE A 329 21.33 9.93 3.41
N SER A 330 20.54 10.84 2.83
CA SER A 330 20.78 12.28 2.98
C SER A 330 20.42 12.74 4.40
N THR A 331 21.31 13.54 4.99
CA THR A 331 21.07 14.18 6.30
C THR A 331 19.83 15.07 6.28
N ILE A 332 19.12 15.12 7.41
CA ILE A 332 17.98 16.02 7.63
C ILE A 332 18.43 17.45 7.31
N LYS A 333 17.79 18.08 6.32
CA LYS A 333 18.15 19.44 5.90
C LYS A 333 17.80 20.43 7.01
N LYS A 334 18.75 21.26 7.41
CA LYS A 334 18.47 22.47 8.19
C LYS A 334 17.86 23.49 7.23
N VAL A 335 16.68 24.00 7.56
CA VAL A 335 16.09 25.12 6.81
C VAL A 335 17.03 26.32 6.97
N LYS A 336 17.65 26.74 5.86
CA LYS A 336 18.30 28.06 5.75
C LYS A 336 17.32 29.01 5.08
N ALA A 337 17.20 30.23 5.60
CA ALA A 337 16.24 31.23 5.13
C ALA A 337 16.42 31.61 3.64
N ASP A 338 17.61 31.39 3.06
CA ASP A 338 17.96 31.73 1.68
C ASP A 338 17.87 30.55 0.68
N GLU A 339 17.51 29.33 1.10
CA GLU A 339 17.33 28.24 0.14
C GLU A 339 15.93 28.33 -0.51
N PRO A 340 15.83 28.25 -1.86
CA PRO A 340 14.53 28.28 -2.54
C PRO A 340 13.63 27.18 -1.97
N ILE A 341 12.33 27.50 -1.86
CA ILE A 341 11.27 26.61 -1.35
C ILE A 341 11.53 25.19 -1.85
N ASN A 342 11.85 24.31 -0.90
CA ASN A 342 12.50 23.02 -1.09
C ASN A 342 11.97 22.21 -2.29
N LYS A 343 12.82 22.00 -3.31
CA LYS A 343 12.53 21.19 -4.51
C LYS A 343 12.18 19.71 -4.23
N ARG A 344 12.44 19.22 -3.02
CA ARG A 344 12.33 17.80 -2.64
C ARG A 344 11.46 17.65 -1.40
N ASP A 345 10.41 16.83 -1.49
CA ASP A 345 9.54 16.39 -0.39
C ASP A 345 10.17 15.20 0.34
N GLN A 346 10.19 15.25 1.68
CA GLN A 346 10.74 14.20 2.53
C GLN A 346 9.85 13.98 3.76
N ARG A 347 9.46 12.72 3.97
CA ARG A 347 8.68 12.26 5.13
C ARG A 347 9.36 11.07 5.79
N SER A 348 9.14 10.91 7.09
CA SER A 348 9.58 9.74 7.85
C SER A 348 8.56 9.36 8.90
N SER A 349 8.45 8.06 9.20
CA SER A 349 7.73 7.58 10.37
C SER A 349 8.58 6.64 11.21
N LEU A 350 8.32 6.65 12.52
CA LEU A 350 8.76 5.63 13.46
C LEU A 350 7.54 4.85 13.91
N PHE A 351 7.66 3.55 14.01
CA PHE A 351 6.55 2.70 14.43
C PHE A 351 7.01 1.56 15.33
N PHE A 352 6.06 1.05 16.09
CA PHE A 352 6.20 -0.25 16.74
C PHE A 352 4.94 -1.09 16.55
N ARG A 353 5.11 -2.40 16.62
CA ARG A 353 4.04 -3.39 16.76
C ARG A 353 4.48 -4.36 17.82
N TRP A 354 3.69 -4.57 18.85
CA TRP A 354 3.98 -5.55 19.89
C TRP A 354 2.91 -6.64 19.85
N LEU A 355 3.35 -7.83 19.42
CA LEU A 355 2.56 -9.05 19.36
C LEU A 355 2.74 -9.85 20.65
N TRP A 356 1.64 -10.09 21.36
CA TRP A 356 1.57 -11.00 22.50
C TRP A 356 0.80 -12.25 22.08
N THR A 357 1.51 -13.28 21.65
CA THR A 357 0.89 -14.55 21.20
C THR A 357 0.17 -15.28 22.32
N GLU A 358 0.70 -15.25 23.54
CA GLU A 358 0.07 -15.88 24.72
C GLU A 358 -1.27 -15.22 25.06
N GLU A 359 -1.34 -13.90 24.90
CA GLU A 359 -2.55 -13.12 25.10
C GLU A 359 -3.42 -13.04 23.85
N GLN A 360 -3.00 -13.59 22.71
CA GLN A 360 -3.67 -13.42 21.42
C GLN A 360 -4.02 -11.95 21.13
N ALA A 361 -3.10 -11.04 21.46
CA ALA A 361 -3.28 -9.60 21.41
C ALA A 361 -2.13 -8.91 20.67
N GLU A 362 -2.41 -7.76 20.07
CA GLU A 362 -1.38 -6.86 19.60
C GLU A 362 -1.75 -5.40 19.85
N VAL A 363 -0.72 -4.60 20.08
CA VAL A 363 -0.79 -3.14 20.07
C VAL A 363 0.20 -2.61 19.05
N TYR A 364 -0.16 -1.56 18.35
CA TYR A 364 0.74 -0.91 17.40
C TYR A 364 0.55 0.59 17.40
N PHE A 365 1.63 1.27 17.06
CA PHE A 365 1.66 2.72 16.95
C PHE A 365 2.59 3.13 15.83
N GLU A 366 2.24 4.20 15.12
CA GLU A 366 3.08 4.83 14.11
C GLU A 366 3.02 6.34 14.30
N LEU A 367 4.17 7.02 14.22
CA LEU A 367 4.28 8.47 14.27
C LEU A 367 5.04 8.95 13.04
N GLY A 368 4.34 9.66 12.16
CA GLY A 368 4.87 10.25 10.94
C GLY A 368 5.11 11.75 11.12
N ARG A 369 6.20 12.25 10.53
CA ARG A 369 6.47 13.70 10.45
C ARG A 369 7.04 14.06 9.08
N ASN A 370 6.81 15.30 8.67
CA ASN A 370 7.61 15.87 7.58
C ASN A 370 9.05 16.11 8.09
N ASN A 371 10.03 16.01 7.19
CA ASN A 371 11.44 16.16 7.53
C ASN A 371 11.96 17.58 7.31
N TYR A 372 11.04 18.55 7.36
CA TYR A 372 11.33 19.98 7.25
C TYR A 372 11.44 20.71 8.60
N SER A 373 11.12 20.02 9.71
CA SER A 373 11.10 20.60 11.05
C SER A 373 12.42 20.39 11.79
N GLY A 374 13.25 21.44 11.82
CA GLY A 374 14.19 21.79 12.90
C GLY A 374 15.18 20.73 13.40
N SER A 375 15.92 21.10 14.45
CA SER A 375 16.76 20.18 15.22
C SER A 375 15.90 19.16 16.01
N LEU A 376 16.51 18.09 16.54
CA LEU A 376 15.81 17.15 17.44
C LEU A 376 15.17 17.87 18.64
N ARG A 377 15.77 18.98 19.10
CA ARG A 377 15.23 19.82 20.16
C ARG A 377 13.95 20.53 19.73
N ASP A 378 13.94 21.16 18.56
CA ASP A 378 12.75 21.85 18.04
C ASP A 378 11.60 20.86 17.85
N ARG A 379 11.90 19.65 17.39
CA ARG A 379 10.93 18.56 17.27
C ARG A 379 10.34 18.11 18.61
N ALA A 380 11.11 18.19 19.69
CA ALA A 380 10.65 17.89 21.04
C ALA A 380 9.83 19.04 21.65
N LEU A 381 10.18 20.28 21.32
CA LEU A 381 9.49 21.48 21.81
C LEU A 381 8.17 21.76 21.06
N GLU A 382 8.08 21.37 19.78
CA GLU A 382 6.90 21.54 18.94
C GLU A 382 6.33 20.17 18.51
N PRO A 383 5.89 19.32 19.45
CA PRO A 383 5.39 17.98 19.10
C PRO A 383 4.09 18.05 18.28
N ASN A 384 3.39 19.20 18.27
CA ASN A 384 2.13 19.44 17.56
C ASN A 384 2.28 19.78 16.08
N VAL A 385 3.46 20.22 15.63
CA VAL A 385 3.66 20.65 14.25
C VAL A 385 3.98 19.47 13.34
N SER A 386 3.30 19.44 12.18
CA SER A 386 3.52 18.51 11.06
C SER A 386 3.67 17.03 11.47
N ARG A 387 2.77 16.57 12.34
CA ARG A 387 2.67 15.18 12.78
C ARG A 387 1.42 14.50 12.23
N ALA A 388 1.51 13.19 12.05
CA ALA A 388 0.38 12.28 11.92
C ALA A 388 0.70 11.05 12.78
N TYR A 389 -0.31 10.40 13.34
CA TYR A 389 -0.09 9.20 14.13
C TYR A 389 -1.17 8.15 13.87
N ILE A 390 -0.82 6.89 14.08
CA ILE A 390 -1.76 5.78 14.10
C ILE A 390 -1.58 5.10 15.44
N PHE A 391 -2.67 4.80 16.12
CA PHE A 391 -2.69 3.90 17.26
C PHE A 391 -3.70 2.80 16.99
N GLY A 392 -3.33 1.54 17.25
CA GLY A 392 -4.31 0.48 17.17
C GLY A 392 -4.05 -0.66 18.15
N LEU A 393 -5.14 -1.34 18.46
CA LEU A 393 -5.21 -2.45 19.40
C LEU A 393 -6.10 -3.53 18.82
N ARG A 394 -5.66 -4.77 18.96
CA ARG A 394 -6.40 -5.94 18.50
C ARG A 394 -6.30 -7.08 19.51
N LYS A 395 -7.41 -7.74 19.80
CA LYS A 395 -7.49 -8.87 20.72
C LYS A 395 -8.41 -9.94 20.14
N LEU A 396 -7.95 -11.18 20.17
CA LEU A 396 -8.76 -12.36 19.94
C LEU A 396 -9.30 -12.86 21.29
N LEU A 397 -10.61 -13.06 21.37
CA LEU A 397 -11.31 -13.54 22.55
C LEU A 397 -11.94 -14.90 22.22
N PRO A 398 -11.47 -16.01 22.81
CA PRO A 398 -12.08 -17.31 22.56
C PRO A 398 -13.48 -17.35 23.18
N ILE A 399 -14.47 -17.76 22.37
CA ILE A 399 -15.85 -17.99 22.83
C ILE A 399 -16.02 -19.46 23.17
N ASN A 400 -15.59 -20.34 22.27
CA ASN A 400 -15.69 -21.78 22.45
C ASN A 400 -14.41 -22.46 22.00
N LYS A 401 -13.64 -22.95 22.98
CA LYS A 401 -12.36 -23.61 22.73
C LYS A 401 -12.50 -24.97 22.04
N SER A 402 -13.62 -25.69 22.22
CA SER A 402 -13.79 -27.00 21.58
C SER A 402 -14.13 -26.89 20.09
N LEU A 403 -14.70 -25.76 19.67
CA LEU A 403 -15.05 -25.46 18.28
C LEU A 403 -14.05 -24.51 17.60
N ASP A 404 -12.98 -24.11 18.29
CA ASP A 404 -11.99 -23.10 17.84
C ASP A 404 -12.64 -21.75 17.43
N GLU A 405 -13.70 -21.36 18.13
CA GLU A 405 -14.44 -20.14 17.83
C GLU A 405 -13.95 -18.96 18.67
N SER A 406 -13.73 -17.81 18.03
CA SER A 406 -13.27 -16.59 18.68
C SER A 406 -13.91 -15.33 18.10
N ILE A 407 -14.19 -14.35 18.96
CA ILE A 407 -14.50 -12.98 18.55
C ILE A 407 -13.22 -12.17 18.48
N MET A 408 -13.15 -11.28 17.50
CA MET A 408 -12.06 -10.34 17.37
C MET A 408 -12.52 -8.91 17.59
N ILE A 409 -11.82 -8.20 18.46
CA ILE A 409 -11.97 -6.77 18.65
C ILE A 409 -10.77 -6.08 18.01
N ASN A 410 -11.02 -5.07 17.18
CA ASN A 410 -10.01 -4.23 16.54
C ASN A 410 -10.41 -2.76 16.65
N LEU A 411 -9.51 -1.94 17.20
CA LEU A 411 -9.63 -0.50 17.31
C LEU A 411 -8.42 0.14 16.65
N GLU A 412 -8.64 1.08 15.73
CA GLU A 412 -7.59 1.88 15.11
C GLU A 412 -8.03 3.34 15.07
N VAL A 413 -7.14 4.24 15.48
CA VAL A 413 -7.29 5.70 15.42
C VAL A 413 -6.16 6.23 14.56
N THR A 414 -6.48 7.13 13.64
CA THR A 414 -5.53 7.80 12.73
C THR A 414 -5.77 9.30 12.75
#